data_AF-A0A4W6EZ90-F1
#
_entry.id   AF-A0A4W6EZ90-F1
#
_cell.length_a   1.000
_cell.length_b   1.000
_cell.length_c   1.000
_cell.angle_alpha   90.00
_cell.angle_beta   90.00
_cell.angle_gamma   90.00
#
_symmetry.space_group_name_H-M   'P 1'
#
loop_
_entity.id
_entity.type
_entity.pdbx_description
1 polymer ?
#
loop_
_entity_poly.entity_id
_entity_poly.type
_entity_poly.pdbx_seq_one_letter_code
_entity_poly.pdbx_strand_id
1 'polypeptide(L)'
;MSLDKAELCDSLLTWLQTFQVPSCNSKYDLTSGVAIAHVLHRIDPSWFNETWLGRIKEESGANWRLKVSNLKKILKSMLEYYHDVRRFLSFYLIKFEFECEFLVLLLLDFSPSFPVYLTQSRLTLLSVNRSQTVAMLSDLQAHELHTKHSAEAMKAEKWQFEYKNLHDKYDALLKEKERLISERDTLRETNDELRCAQVQQRCLSGAGDGVAVGNLAAEIMPTELKETVVRLQSENKMLCVQEETYRQKLVEVQTELEEAQRSKNTLETQNRLNQQQISDLRSQIEELQKALQEQDSKTEDSSLLKKKLEEHLEKLHEAHSDLQKKREVIDDLEPKVDSNMAKKIDELQEILRKKDEDMKQMEERYKRYVEKARTVIKTLDPKQQPLTVTPDIQALKNQLTEKERKIHHLEHDYEKSKARHEQEEKLIISAWYNMGMALHQKVSGERLGPSNQAMSFLAQQRQSTNARRGLTRHHPR
;
A
#
# COMPACT_ATOMS: atom_id res chain seq x y z
N MET A 1 -13.24 0.14 -50.56
CA MET A 1 -12.06 -0.11 -51.41
C MET A 1 -12.16 -1.55 -51.92
N SER A 2 -12.59 -1.76 -53.17
CA SER A 2 -12.66 -3.12 -53.75
C SER A 2 -11.30 -3.53 -54.27
N LEU A 3 -10.58 -4.34 -53.49
CA LEU A 3 -9.32 -4.94 -53.91
C LEU A 3 -9.55 -5.83 -55.15
N ASP A 4 -8.71 -5.70 -56.17
CA ASP A 4 -8.90 -6.43 -57.44
C ASP A 4 -8.70 -7.94 -57.21
N LYS A 5 -9.75 -8.71 -57.52
CA LYS A 5 -9.82 -10.15 -57.21
C LYS A 5 -8.75 -10.96 -57.96
N ALA A 6 -8.28 -10.44 -59.09
CA ALA A 6 -7.23 -11.06 -59.89
C ALA A 6 -5.87 -11.04 -59.18
N GLU A 7 -5.47 -9.88 -58.64
CA GLU A 7 -4.20 -9.67 -57.95
C GLU A 7 -4.07 -10.52 -56.67
N LEU A 8 -5.20 -10.74 -56.00
CA LEU A 8 -5.29 -11.60 -54.82
C LEU A 8 -5.04 -13.07 -55.13
N CYS A 9 -5.60 -13.57 -56.24
CA CYS A 9 -5.39 -14.95 -56.66
C CYS A 9 -3.93 -15.19 -57.10
N ASP A 10 -3.30 -14.19 -57.73
CA ASP A 10 -1.89 -14.27 -58.11
C ASP A 10 -0.96 -14.29 -56.89
N SER A 11 -1.21 -13.40 -55.92
CA SER A 11 -0.45 -13.35 -54.67
C SER A 11 -0.58 -14.65 -53.86
N LEU A 12 -1.79 -15.23 -53.79
CA LEU A 12 -2.02 -16.49 -53.11
C LEU A 12 -1.32 -17.66 -53.82
N LEU A 13 -1.34 -17.70 -55.15
CA LEU A 13 -0.65 -18.73 -55.91
C LEU A 13 0.87 -18.68 -55.65
N THR A 14 1.46 -17.49 -55.60
CA THR A 14 2.87 -17.31 -55.24
C THR A 14 3.17 -17.83 -53.83
N TRP A 15 2.29 -17.56 -52.86
CA TRP A 15 2.44 -18.06 -51.49
C TRP A 15 2.31 -19.59 -51.42
N LEU A 16 1.31 -20.18 -52.07
CA LEU A 16 1.10 -21.65 -52.09
C LEU A 16 2.30 -22.37 -52.73
N GLN A 17 2.94 -21.78 -53.73
CA GLN A 17 4.14 -22.33 -54.37
C GLN A 17 5.33 -22.46 -53.41
N THR A 18 5.38 -21.68 -52.33
CA THR A 18 6.47 -21.79 -51.32
C THR A 18 6.47 -23.13 -50.59
N PHE A 19 5.32 -23.82 -50.51
CA PHE A 19 5.17 -25.11 -49.84
C PHE A 19 5.65 -26.31 -50.68
N GLN A 20 6.03 -26.09 -51.95
CA GLN A 20 6.53 -27.13 -52.86
C GLN A 20 5.60 -28.36 -52.97
N VAL A 21 4.28 -28.10 -53.03
CA VAL A 21 3.25 -29.16 -53.12
C VAL A 21 2.96 -29.57 -54.57
N PRO A 22 2.52 -30.82 -54.81
CA PRO A 22 2.12 -31.26 -56.16
C PRO A 22 0.91 -30.46 -56.68
N SER A 23 0.85 -30.29 -58.00
CA SER A 23 -0.28 -29.68 -58.71
C SER A 23 -0.57 -28.21 -58.29
N CYS A 24 0.47 -27.38 -58.17
CA CYS A 24 0.37 -25.96 -57.75
C CYS A 24 1.04 -24.97 -58.73
N ASN A 25 1.15 -25.33 -60.01
CA ASN A 25 1.87 -24.52 -61.00
C ASN A 25 0.95 -23.51 -61.71
N SER A 26 -0.38 -23.73 -61.67
CA SER A 26 -1.38 -22.88 -62.32
C SER A 26 -2.61 -22.68 -61.45
N LYS A 27 -3.33 -21.56 -61.67
CA LYS A 27 -4.64 -21.29 -61.06
C LYS A 27 -5.63 -22.43 -61.31
N TYR A 28 -5.53 -23.10 -62.46
CA TYR A 28 -6.38 -24.24 -62.81
C TYR A 28 -6.11 -25.50 -61.97
N ASP A 29 -4.88 -25.66 -61.47
CA ASP A 29 -4.50 -26.84 -60.70
C ASP A 29 -5.09 -26.78 -59.28
N LEU A 30 -5.24 -25.56 -58.73
CA LEU A 30 -5.87 -25.30 -57.43
C LEU A 30 -7.35 -25.72 -57.40
N THR A 31 -8.03 -25.74 -58.55
CA THR A 31 -9.45 -26.12 -58.66
C THR A 31 -9.75 -27.56 -58.26
N SER A 32 -8.74 -28.41 -58.28
CA SER A 32 -8.85 -29.82 -57.87
C SER A 32 -8.99 -29.99 -56.35
N GLY A 33 -8.54 -28.98 -55.58
CA GLY A 33 -8.41 -29.03 -54.13
C GLY A 33 -7.22 -29.84 -53.63
N VAL A 34 -6.50 -30.55 -54.50
CA VAL A 34 -5.40 -31.44 -54.12
C VAL A 34 -4.24 -30.64 -53.54
N ALA A 35 -3.79 -29.59 -54.24
CA ALA A 35 -2.72 -28.71 -53.75
C ALA A 35 -3.06 -28.08 -52.39
N ILE A 36 -4.29 -27.60 -52.22
CA ILE A 36 -4.76 -26.99 -50.97
C ILE A 36 -4.75 -28.01 -49.84
N ALA A 37 -5.19 -29.25 -50.09
CA ALA A 37 -5.16 -30.31 -49.09
C ALA A 37 -3.73 -30.67 -48.66
N HIS A 38 -2.78 -30.71 -49.59
CA HIS A 38 -1.37 -30.92 -49.26
C HIS A 38 -0.77 -29.78 -48.44
N VAL A 39 -1.11 -28.53 -48.73
CA VAL A 39 -0.67 -27.38 -47.93
C VAL A 39 -1.24 -27.44 -46.52
N LEU A 40 -2.53 -27.76 -46.37
CA LEU A 40 -3.17 -27.93 -45.06
C LEU A 40 -2.52 -29.04 -44.22
N HIS A 41 -2.18 -30.17 -44.85
CA HIS A 41 -1.43 -31.23 -44.20
C HIS A 41 -0.04 -30.76 -43.73
N ARG A 42 0.63 -29.87 -44.48
CA ARG A 42 1.92 -29.31 -44.08
C ARG A 42 1.81 -28.28 -42.94
N ILE A 43 0.71 -27.54 -42.89
CA ILE A 43 0.46 -26.53 -41.86
C ILE A 43 0.21 -27.20 -40.51
N ASP A 44 -0.63 -28.22 -40.47
CA ASP A 44 -0.87 -29.01 -39.27
C ASP A 44 -1.11 -30.50 -39.61
N PRO A 45 -0.04 -31.30 -39.60
CA PRO A 45 -0.12 -32.73 -39.86
C PRO A 45 -0.92 -33.51 -38.80
N SER A 46 -1.12 -32.94 -37.60
CA SER A 46 -1.83 -33.62 -36.52
C SER A 46 -3.35 -33.62 -36.77
N TRP A 47 -3.89 -32.50 -37.25
CA TRP A 47 -5.29 -32.36 -37.62
C TRP A 47 -5.57 -32.84 -39.04
N PHE A 48 -4.82 -32.31 -40.01
CA PHE A 48 -4.96 -32.67 -41.42
C PHE A 48 -4.09 -33.88 -41.77
N ASN A 49 -4.22 -34.97 -41.02
CA ASN A 49 -3.33 -36.14 -41.13
C ASN A 49 -3.45 -36.93 -42.45
N GLU A 50 -2.57 -37.91 -42.65
CA GLU A 50 -2.53 -38.75 -43.87
C GLU A 50 -3.87 -39.45 -44.17
N THR A 51 -4.63 -39.84 -43.14
CA THR A 51 -5.94 -40.48 -43.32
C THR A 51 -7.01 -39.51 -43.83
N TRP A 52 -6.91 -38.23 -43.50
CA TRP A 52 -7.76 -37.18 -44.05
C TRP A 52 -7.34 -36.84 -45.47
N LEU A 53 -6.04 -36.67 -45.70
CA LEU A 53 -5.48 -36.36 -47.01
C LEU A 53 -5.82 -37.45 -48.05
N GLY A 54 -5.77 -38.73 -47.66
CA GLY A 54 -6.18 -39.85 -48.52
C GLY A 54 -7.67 -39.87 -48.93
N ARG A 55 -8.52 -39.04 -48.32
CA ARG A 55 -9.93 -38.87 -48.74
C ARG A 55 -10.09 -37.89 -49.91
N ILE A 56 -9.05 -37.12 -50.21
CA ILE A 56 -8.97 -36.20 -51.35
C ILE A 56 -8.42 -37.01 -52.53
N LYS A 57 -9.22 -37.12 -53.59
CA LYS A 57 -8.87 -37.94 -54.75
C LYS A 57 -8.23 -37.09 -55.84
N GLU A 58 -7.08 -37.51 -56.34
CA GLU A 58 -6.41 -36.91 -57.50
C GLU A 58 -6.83 -37.64 -58.78
N GLU A 59 -7.37 -36.90 -59.76
CA GLU A 59 -7.68 -37.43 -61.09
C GLU A 59 -7.20 -36.45 -62.17
N SER A 60 -6.64 -36.97 -63.26
CA SER A 60 -6.07 -36.21 -64.39
C SER A 60 -7.11 -35.62 -65.35
N GLY A 61 -8.41 -35.67 -65.01
CA GLY A 61 -9.52 -35.35 -65.93
C GLY A 61 -10.44 -34.21 -65.47
N ALA A 62 -11.28 -33.71 -66.39
CA ALA A 62 -12.24 -32.62 -66.18
C ALA A 62 -13.50 -33.02 -65.37
N ASN A 63 -13.34 -33.84 -64.32
CA ASN A 63 -14.44 -34.32 -63.48
C ASN A 63 -14.82 -33.26 -62.43
N TRP A 64 -15.59 -32.25 -62.83
CA TRP A 64 -15.97 -31.12 -61.98
C TRP A 64 -16.72 -31.54 -60.70
N ARG A 65 -17.47 -32.65 -60.74
CA ARG A 65 -18.19 -33.18 -59.57
C ARG A 65 -17.22 -33.66 -58.49
N LEU A 66 -16.14 -34.30 -58.89
CA LEU A 66 -15.09 -34.76 -57.98
C LEU A 66 -14.34 -33.56 -57.37
N LYS A 67 -14.00 -32.57 -58.20
CA LYS A 67 -13.39 -31.31 -57.73
C LYS A 67 -14.23 -30.66 -56.64
N VAL A 68 -15.53 -30.45 -56.90
CA VAL A 68 -16.46 -29.88 -55.91
C VAL A 68 -16.55 -30.75 -54.64
N SER A 69 -16.51 -32.08 -54.77
CA SER A 69 -16.51 -32.99 -53.62
C SER A 69 -15.25 -32.84 -52.76
N ASN A 70 -14.08 -32.73 -53.38
CA ASN A 70 -12.81 -32.48 -52.69
C ASN A 70 -12.84 -31.12 -51.97
N LEU A 71 -13.24 -30.05 -52.67
CA LEU A 71 -13.34 -28.71 -52.09
C LEU A 71 -14.30 -28.64 -50.90
N LYS A 72 -15.44 -29.35 -50.97
CA LYS A 72 -16.39 -29.45 -49.84
C LYS A 72 -15.77 -30.14 -48.61
N LYS A 73 -14.99 -31.20 -48.81
CA LYS A 73 -14.30 -31.90 -47.71
C LYS A 73 -13.25 -30.99 -47.07
N ILE A 74 -12.49 -30.27 -47.89
CA ILE A 74 -11.48 -29.31 -47.45
C ILE A 74 -12.13 -28.20 -46.63
N LEU A 75 -13.15 -27.54 -47.18
CA LEU A 75 -13.88 -26.48 -46.51
C LEU A 75 -14.47 -26.95 -45.17
N LYS A 76 -15.10 -28.12 -45.15
CA LYS A 76 -15.68 -28.68 -43.92
C LYS A 76 -14.62 -28.88 -42.85
N SER A 77 -13.49 -29.51 -43.18
CA SER A 77 -12.41 -29.77 -42.21
C SER A 77 -11.67 -28.50 -41.77
N MET A 78 -11.55 -27.49 -42.63
CA MET A 78 -11.01 -26.17 -42.24
C MET A 78 -11.95 -25.44 -41.27
N LEU A 79 -13.27 -25.51 -41.48
CA LEU A 79 -14.24 -24.91 -40.56
C LEU A 79 -14.25 -25.62 -39.21
N GLU A 80 -14.18 -26.95 -39.20
CA GLU A 80 -14.06 -27.75 -37.98
C GLU A 80 -12.76 -27.40 -37.22
N TYR A 81 -11.63 -27.29 -37.93
CA TYR A 81 -10.35 -26.85 -37.37
C TYR A 81 -10.45 -25.45 -36.73
N TYR A 82 -11.01 -24.48 -37.46
CA TYR A 82 -11.14 -23.11 -36.99
C TYR A 82 -12.04 -23.02 -35.74
N HIS A 83 -13.13 -23.78 -35.70
CA HIS A 83 -14.00 -23.83 -34.52
C HIS A 83 -13.32 -24.43 -33.28
N ASP A 84 -12.47 -25.45 -33.45
CA ASP A 84 -11.82 -26.12 -32.32
C ASP A 84 -10.58 -25.34 -31.82
N VAL A 85 -9.74 -24.82 -32.72
CA VAL A 85 -8.56 -24.00 -32.37
C VAL A 85 -8.94 -22.67 -31.73
N ARG A 86 -10.06 -22.06 -32.14
CA ARG A 86 -10.62 -20.84 -31.53
C ARG A 86 -11.02 -21.05 -30.06
N ARG A 87 -11.22 -22.29 -29.61
CA ARG A 87 -11.50 -22.61 -28.21
C ARG A 87 -10.25 -22.67 -27.33
N PHE A 88 -9.05 -22.81 -27.91
CA PHE A 88 -7.84 -23.11 -27.14
C PHE A 88 -6.76 -22.03 -27.13
N LEU A 89 -6.69 -21.08 -28.08
CA LEU A 89 -5.57 -20.12 -28.13
C LEU A 89 -6.03 -18.70 -28.54
N SER A 90 -6.31 -17.86 -27.53
CA SER A 90 -6.67 -16.43 -27.68
C SER A 90 -5.53 -15.52 -28.19
N PHE A 91 -4.38 -16.03 -28.63
CA PHE A 91 -3.21 -15.19 -28.93
C PHE A 91 -2.47 -15.48 -30.25
N TYR A 92 -2.67 -16.64 -30.88
CA TYR A 92 -2.00 -16.99 -32.15
C TYR A 92 -2.83 -16.66 -33.41
N LEU A 93 -4.06 -16.18 -33.25
CA LEU A 93 -5.08 -16.21 -34.32
C LEU A 93 -4.97 -15.10 -35.38
N ILE A 94 -4.24 -14.01 -35.14
CA ILE A 94 -4.20 -12.87 -36.09
C ILE A 94 -3.46 -13.22 -37.39
N LYS A 95 -2.51 -14.17 -37.35
CA LYS A 95 -1.79 -14.62 -38.55
C LYS A 95 -2.55 -15.69 -39.34
N PHE A 96 -3.40 -16.48 -38.68
CA PHE A 96 -4.11 -17.61 -39.27
C PHE A 96 -5.51 -17.23 -39.81
N GLU A 97 -6.15 -16.20 -39.24
CA GLU A 97 -7.44 -15.68 -39.70
C GLU A 97 -7.39 -15.14 -41.14
N PHE A 98 -6.30 -14.47 -41.52
CA PHE A 98 -6.14 -13.92 -42.87
C PHE A 98 -5.96 -15.01 -43.94
N GLU A 99 -5.31 -16.13 -43.61
CA GLU A 99 -5.01 -17.20 -44.58
C GLU A 99 -6.22 -18.14 -44.81
N CYS A 100 -7.08 -18.33 -43.79
CA CYS A 100 -8.27 -19.18 -43.89
C CYS A 100 -9.47 -18.48 -44.54
N GLU A 101 -9.75 -17.20 -44.25
CA GLU A 101 -10.82 -16.45 -44.95
C GLU A 101 -10.55 -16.37 -46.47
N PHE A 102 -9.27 -16.27 -46.87
CA PHE A 102 -8.84 -16.20 -48.26
C PHE A 102 -9.06 -17.49 -49.05
N LEU A 103 -8.78 -18.63 -48.42
CA LEU A 103 -9.02 -19.94 -49.03
C LEU A 103 -10.52 -20.21 -49.22
N VAL A 104 -11.38 -19.78 -48.28
CA VAL A 104 -12.84 -19.91 -48.41
C VAL A 104 -13.41 -19.05 -49.55
N LEU A 105 -12.87 -17.84 -49.75
CA LEU A 105 -13.21 -16.98 -50.89
C LEU A 105 -12.82 -17.60 -52.25
N LEU A 106 -11.63 -18.20 -52.34
CA LEU A 106 -11.16 -18.88 -53.57
C LEU A 106 -12.02 -20.10 -53.94
N LEU A 107 -12.50 -20.85 -52.93
CA LEU A 107 -13.32 -22.05 -53.13
C LEU A 107 -14.74 -21.72 -53.65
N LEU A 108 -15.24 -20.50 -53.40
CA LEU A 108 -16.56 -20.05 -53.83
C LEU A 108 -16.56 -19.46 -55.25
N ASP A 109 -15.46 -18.86 -55.71
CA ASP A 109 -15.35 -18.24 -57.05
C ASP A 109 -15.03 -19.25 -58.18
N PHE A 110 -14.55 -20.47 -57.87
CA PHE A 110 -14.18 -21.48 -58.86
C PHE A 110 -15.30 -22.44 -59.32
N SER A 111 -16.56 -22.20 -58.92
CA SER A 111 -17.71 -23.03 -59.33
C SER A 111 -18.70 -22.25 -60.21
N PRO A 112 -18.54 -22.27 -61.56
CA PRO A 112 -19.33 -21.42 -62.46
C PRO A 112 -20.77 -21.89 -62.70
N SER A 113 -21.27 -22.87 -61.92
CA SER A 113 -22.58 -23.51 -62.16
C SER A 113 -23.67 -23.13 -61.15
N PHE A 114 -23.47 -22.10 -60.31
CA PHE A 114 -24.53 -21.58 -59.44
C PHE A 114 -25.21 -20.36 -60.09
N PRO A 115 -26.56 -20.36 -60.23
CA PRO A 115 -27.26 -19.30 -60.97
C PRO A 115 -27.10 -17.92 -60.32
N VAL A 116 -26.81 -16.93 -61.17
CA VAL A 116 -26.42 -15.53 -60.88
C VAL A 116 -27.44 -14.73 -60.02
N TYR A 117 -28.68 -15.22 -59.87
CA TYR A 117 -29.67 -14.60 -59.00
C TYR A 117 -29.54 -14.97 -57.51
N LEU A 118 -28.74 -15.99 -57.15
CA LEU A 118 -28.48 -16.33 -55.76
C LEU A 118 -27.18 -15.72 -55.20
N THR A 119 -26.26 -15.28 -56.05
CA THR A 119 -24.93 -14.77 -55.65
C THR A 119 -25.00 -13.34 -55.09
N GLN A 120 -25.79 -12.45 -55.68
CA GLN A 120 -25.96 -11.09 -55.14
C GLN A 120 -26.65 -11.15 -53.76
N SER A 121 -27.79 -11.85 -53.67
CA SER A 121 -28.55 -12.03 -52.42
C SER A 121 -27.78 -12.81 -51.34
N ARG A 122 -26.91 -13.76 -51.72
CA ARG A 122 -26.04 -14.48 -50.76
C ARG A 122 -24.82 -13.68 -50.33
N LEU A 123 -24.23 -12.84 -51.19
CA LEU A 123 -23.15 -11.94 -50.78
C LEU A 123 -23.66 -10.86 -49.81
N THR A 124 -24.89 -10.37 -50.00
CA THR A 124 -25.54 -9.51 -49.00
C THR A 124 -25.87 -10.28 -47.73
N LEU A 125 -26.38 -11.52 -47.81
CA LEU A 125 -26.61 -12.35 -46.63
C LEU A 125 -25.31 -12.74 -45.90
N LEU A 126 -24.20 -12.94 -46.60
CA LEU A 126 -22.88 -13.22 -46.03
C LEU A 126 -22.24 -11.97 -45.44
N SER A 127 -22.40 -10.78 -46.06
CA SER A 127 -21.93 -9.53 -45.46
C SER A 127 -22.78 -9.15 -44.24
N VAL A 128 -24.10 -9.34 -44.31
CA VAL A 128 -25.03 -9.14 -43.19
C VAL A 128 -24.76 -10.14 -42.08
N ASN A 129 -24.54 -11.43 -42.39
CA ASN A 129 -24.12 -12.40 -41.39
C ASN A 129 -22.75 -12.05 -40.82
N ARG A 130 -21.76 -11.65 -41.63
CA ARG A 130 -20.43 -11.23 -41.13
C ARG A 130 -20.56 -10.04 -40.17
N SER A 131 -21.30 -9.00 -40.56
CA SER A 131 -21.58 -7.85 -39.70
C SER A 131 -22.38 -8.23 -38.45
N GLN A 132 -23.38 -9.13 -38.54
CA GLN A 132 -24.13 -9.62 -37.38
C GLN A 132 -23.29 -10.51 -36.47
N THR A 133 -22.38 -11.32 -37.01
CA THR A 133 -21.52 -12.20 -36.21
C THR A 133 -20.43 -11.38 -35.53
N VAL A 134 -19.86 -10.38 -36.21
CA VAL A 134 -18.91 -9.43 -35.62
C VAL A 134 -19.59 -8.58 -34.54
N ALA A 135 -20.81 -8.09 -34.79
CA ALA A 135 -21.59 -7.37 -33.80
C ALA A 135 -21.93 -8.26 -32.58
N MET A 136 -22.46 -9.47 -32.79
CA MET A 136 -22.73 -10.41 -31.69
C MET A 136 -21.47 -10.78 -30.90
N LEU A 137 -20.32 -10.91 -31.55
CA LEU A 137 -19.06 -11.19 -30.86
C LEU A 137 -18.56 -9.99 -30.07
N SER A 138 -18.71 -8.78 -30.61
CA SER A 138 -18.37 -7.55 -29.90
C SER A 138 -19.30 -7.34 -28.69
N ASP A 139 -20.59 -7.61 -28.84
CA ASP A 139 -21.58 -7.53 -27.77
C ASP A 139 -21.34 -8.60 -26.69
N LEU A 140 -20.96 -9.82 -27.09
CA LEU A 140 -20.64 -10.91 -26.16
C LEU A 140 -19.35 -10.61 -25.38
N GLN A 141 -18.32 -10.09 -26.05
CA GLN A 141 -17.08 -9.68 -25.40
C GLN A 141 -17.30 -8.50 -24.45
N ALA A 142 -18.14 -7.53 -24.83
CA ALA A 142 -18.56 -6.44 -23.96
C ALA A 142 -19.33 -6.96 -22.73
N HIS A 143 -20.24 -7.92 -22.92
CA HIS A 143 -21.02 -8.52 -21.83
C HIS A 143 -20.14 -9.34 -20.87
N GLU A 144 -19.20 -10.12 -21.40
CA GLU A 144 -18.26 -10.90 -20.58
C GLU A 144 -17.32 -9.98 -19.78
N LEU A 145 -16.79 -8.93 -20.40
CA LEU A 145 -16.00 -7.92 -19.70
C LEU A 145 -16.82 -7.17 -18.66
N HIS A 146 -18.06 -6.81 -18.96
CA HIS A 146 -18.96 -6.16 -18.01
C HIS A 146 -19.26 -7.07 -16.80
N THR A 147 -19.50 -8.36 -17.03
CA THR A 147 -19.73 -9.35 -15.97
C THR A 147 -18.49 -9.51 -15.09
N LYS A 148 -17.30 -9.59 -15.69
CA LYS A 148 -16.03 -9.66 -14.94
C LYS A 148 -15.79 -8.39 -14.12
N HIS A 149 -16.02 -7.22 -14.72
CA HIS A 149 -15.88 -5.94 -14.03
C HIS A 149 -16.86 -5.82 -12.85
N SER A 150 -18.12 -6.22 -13.04
CA SER A 150 -19.12 -6.24 -11.97
C SER A 150 -18.77 -7.22 -10.85
N ALA A 151 -18.23 -8.40 -11.17
CA ALA A 151 -17.80 -9.38 -10.16
C ALA A 151 -16.60 -8.87 -9.36
N GLU A 152 -15.63 -8.23 -10.00
CA GLU A 152 -14.47 -7.64 -9.31
C GLU A 152 -14.88 -6.41 -8.47
N ALA A 153 -15.83 -5.61 -8.94
CA ALA A 153 -16.40 -4.49 -8.17
C ALA A 153 -17.08 -4.99 -6.87
N MET A 154 -17.92 -6.03 -6.97
CA MET A 154 -18.56 -6.66 -5.79
C MET A 154 -17.53 -7.23 -4.80
N LYS A 155 -16.45 -7.81 -5.31
CA LYS A 155 -15.36 -8.32 -4.47
C LYS A 155 -14.61 -7.18 -3.76
N ALA A 156 -14.38 -6.07 -4.46
CA ALA A 156 -13.78 -4.87 -3.86
C ALA A 156 -14.67 -4.29 -2.74
N GLU A 157 -15.99 -4.20 -2.97
CA GLU A 157 -16.95 -3.76 -1.95
C GLU A 157 -16.95 -4.67 -0.71
N LYS A 158 -16.87 -6.00 -0.91
CA LYS A 158 -16.76 -6.96 0.19
C LYS A 158 -15.50 -6.71 1.02
N TRP A 159 -14.34 -6.56 0.38
CA TRP A 159 -13.09 -6.27 1.08
C TRP A 159 -13.12 -4.91 1.78
N GLN A 160 -13.77 -3.91 1.18
CA GLN A 160 -13.96 -2.61 1.80
C GLN A 160 -14.80 -2.71 3.08
N PHE A 161 -15.87 -3.51 3.06
CA PHE A 161 -16.69 -3.77 4.24
C PHE A 161 -15.90 -4.52 5.33
N GLU A 162 -15.16 -5.57 4.96
CA GLU A 162 -14.33 -6.32 5.90
C GLU A 162 -13.23 -5.45 6.53
N TYR A 163 -12.57 -4.61 5.72
CA TYR A 163 -11.60 -3.64 6.20
C TYR A 163 -12.22 -2.67 7.20
N LYS A 164 -13.38 -2.08 6.87
CA LYS A 164 -14.08 -1.16 7.77
C LYS A 164 -14.46 -1.81 9.09
N ASN A 165 -15.02 -3.02 9.05
CA ASN A 165 -15.38 -3.77 10.26
C ASN A 165 -14.16 -4.10 11.13
N LEU A 166 -13.02 -4.43 10.50
CA LEU A 166 -11.78 -4.70 11.24
C LEU A 166 -11.19 -3.41 11.84
N HIS A 167 -11.28 -2.31 11.11
CA HIS A 167 -10.87 -0.99 11.56
C HIS A 167 -11.72 -0.51 12.76
N ASP A 168 -13.04 -0.65 12.69
CA ASP A 168 -13.94 -0.31 13.79
C ASP A 168 -13.62 -1.12 15.07
N LYS A 169 -13.26 -2.41 14.91
CA LYS A 169 -12.81 -3.26 16.03
C LYS A 169 -11.47 -2.80 16.61
N TYR A 170 -10.53 -2.40 15.74
CA TYR A 170 -9.25 -1.85 16.16
C TYR A 170 -9.44 -0.56 16.96
N ASP A 171 -10.30 0.34 16.50
CA ASP A 171 -10.62 1.59 17.20
C ASP A 171 -11.30 1.34 18.55
N ALA A 172 -12.19 0.34 18.64
CA ALA A 172 -12.78 -0.06 19.91
C ALA A 172 -11.72 -0.58 20.90
N LEU A 173 -10.77 -1.39 20.43
CA LEU A 173 -9.66 -1.88 21.25
C LEU A 173 -8.71 -0.75 21.68
N LEU A 174 -8.45 0.23 20.81
CA LEU A 174 -7.67 1.41 21.18
C LEU A 174 -8.34 2.20 22.31
N LYS A 175 -9.66 2.40 22.24
CA LYS A 175 -10.42 3.09 23.29
C LYS A 175 -10.39 2.32 24.61
N GLU A 176 -10.54 0.99 24.59
CA GLU A 176 -10.42 0.17 25.81
C GLU A 176 -9.01 0.21 26.38
N LYS A 177 -7.97 0.17 25.54
CA LYS A 177 -6.58 0.34 25.97
C LYS A 177 -6.40 1.67 26.71
N GLU A 178 -6.91 2.77 26.16
CA GLU A 178 -6.81 4.08 26.79
C GLU A 178 -7.58 4.13 28.12
N ARG A 179 -8.79 3.56 28.16
CA ARG A 179 -9.59 3.44 29.38
C ARG A 179 -8.85 2.68 30.48
N LEU A 180 -8.21 1.55 30.14
CA LEU A 180 -7.42 0.75 31.09
C LEU A 180 -6.16 1.50 31.56
N ILE A 181 -5.53 2.31 30.71
CA ILE A 181 -4.41 3.16 31.11
C ILE A 181 -4.89 4.18 32.13
N SER A 182 -5.99 4.88 31.86
CA SER A 182 -6.58 5.84 32.81
C SER A 182 -6.98 5.17 34.13
N GLU A 183 -7.61 4.00 34.08
CA GLU A 183 -7.97 3.23 35.28
C GLU A 183 -6.72 2.85 36.09
N ARG A 184 -5.67 2.37 35.42
CA ARG A 184 -4.38 2.06 36.07
C ARG A 184 -3.76 3.30 36.72
N ASP A 185 -3.80 4.46 36.07
CA ASP A 185 -3.28 5.71 36.64
C ASP A 185 -4.09 6.17 37.85
N THR A 186 -5.43 6.10 37.81
CA THR A 186 -6.28 6.42 38.96
C THR A 186 -6.07 5.47 40.14
N LEU A 187 -5.87 4.17 39.88
CA LEU A 187 -5.54 3.19 40.91
C LEU A 187 -4.16 3.43 41.51
N ARG A 188 -3.21 3.92 40.70
CA ARG A 188 -1.88 4.30 41.19
C ARG A 188 -1.97 5.50 42.13
N GLU A 189 -2.70 6.53 41.72
CA GLU A 189 -2.92 7.74 42.52
C GLU A 189 -3.61 7.42 43.86
N THR A 190 -4.71 6.65 43.82
CA THR A 190 -5.40 6.21 45.05
C THR A 190 -4.52 5.34 45.95
N ASN A 191 -3.64 4.50 45.40
CA ASN A 191 -2.69 3.74 46.20
C ASN A 191 -1.67 4.65 46.90
N ASP A 192 -1.18 5.66 46.19
CA ASP A 192 -0.23 6.64 46.71
C ASP A 192 -0.89 7.53 47.78
N GLU A 193 -2.15 7.95 47.60
CA GLU A 193 -2.93 8.65 48.61
C GLU A 193 -3.16 7.81 49.87
N LEU A 194 -3.53 6.53 49.71
CA LEU A 194 -3.70 5.61 50.84
C LEU A 194 -2.39 5.41 51.60
N ARG A 195 -1.25 5.30 50.91
CA ARG A 195 0.07 5.24 51.55
C ARG A 195 0.37 6.52 52.34
N CYS A 196 0.08 7.70 51.76
CA CYS A 196 0.21 8.98 52.44
C CYS A 196 -0.67 9.06 53.70
N ALA A 197 -1.94 8.68 53.59
CA ALA A 197 -2.88 8.64 54.72
C ALA A 197 -2.44 7.66 55.80
N GLN A 198 -1.90 6.49 55.42
CA GLN A 198 -1.40 5.49 56.36
C GLN A 198 -0.14 5.97 57.12
N VAL A 199 0.76 6.68 56.44
CA VAL A 199 1.91 7.35 57.07
C VAL A 199 1.43 8.43 58.05
N GLN A 200 0.47 9.26 57.63
CA GLN A 200 -0.11 10.30 58.49
C GLN A 200 -0.83 9.73 59.72
N GLN A 201 -1.58 8.64 59.57
CA GLN A 201 -2.23 7.94 60.68
C GLN A 201 -1.21 7.27 61.61
N ARG A 202 -0.11 6.72 61.09
CA ARG A 202 0.99 6.18 61.92
C ARG A 202 1.67 7.27 62.75
N CYS A 203 1.79 8.49 62.21
CA CYS A 203 2.29 9.65 62.95
C CYS A 203 1.32 10.11 64.06
N LEU A 204 0.00 10.01 63.84
CA LEU A 204 -1.02 10.43 64.81
C LEU A 204 -1.31 9.39 65.89
N SER A 205 -1.32 8.09 65.55
CA SER A 205 -1.51 6.98 66.50
C SER A 205 -0.29 6.75 67.40
N GLY A 206 0.86 7.35 67.09
CA GLY A 206 2.04 7.37 67.96
C GLY A 206 1.95 8.33 69.15
N ALA A 207 0.84 9.06 69.30
CA ALA A 207 0.62 10.01 70.41
C ALA A 207 -0.22 9.43 71.57
N GLY A 208 -0.66 8.17 71.49
CA GLY A 208 -1.47 7.51 72.50
C GLY A 208 -0.73 6.38 73.22
N ASP A 209 -0.16 6.71 74.37
CA ASP A 209 0.32 5.83 75.45
C ASP A 209 1.63 5.04 75.23
N GLY A 210 2.61 5.34 76.09
CA GLY A 210 3.77 4.48 76.33
C GLY A 210 5.08 4.82 75.61
N VAL A 211 5.94 5.54 76.34
CA VAL A 211 7.41 5.58 76.20
C VAL A 211 7.98 6.42 75.04
N ALA A 212 8.72 7.45 75.45
CA ALA A 212 9.49 8.40 74.67
C ALA A 212 10.65 7.76 73.86
N VAL A 213 10.33 6.93 72.87
CA VAL A 213 11.30 6.37 71.90
C VAL A 213 10.86 6.60 70.44
N GLY A 214 9.66 7.14 70.20
CA GLY A 214 9.14 7.38 68.84
C GLY A 214 9.55 8.70 68.16
N ASN A 215 10.04 9.70 68.91
CA ASN A 215 10.34 11.03 68.36
C ASN A 215 11.71 11.15 67.67
N LEU A 216 12.59 10.16 67.82
CA LEU A 216 13.90 10.21 67.18
C LEU A 216 13.80 10.00 65.65
N ALA A 217 12.80 9.26 65.15
CA ALA A 217 12.67 9.01 63.70
C ALA A 217 12.12 10.21 62.90
N ALA A 218 11.37 11.11 63.53
CA ALA A 218 10.91 12.36 62.90
C ALA A 218 11.99 13.46 62.88
N GLU A 219 12.96 13.34 63.80
CA GLU A 219 14.12 14.25 63.97
C GLU A 219 15.41 13.73 63.29
N ILE A 220 15.51 12.43 62.94
CA ILE A 220 16.58 11.83 62.11
C ILE A 220 16.25 11.85 60.59
N MET A 221 15.40 12.75 60.11
CA MET A 221 15.46 13.11 58.69
C MET A 221 16.17 14.46 58.61
N PRO A 222 17.48 14.47 58.30
CA PRO A 222 18.27 15.69 58.11
C PRO A 222 17.45 16.71 57.31
N THR A 223 17.42 17.96 57.78
CA THR A 223 16.66 19.05 57.15
C THR A 223 16.98 19.16 55.65
N GLU A 224 18.22 18.83 55.29
CA GLU A 224 18.76 18.77 53.93
C GLU A 224 18.10 17.68 53.06
N LEU A 225 17.69 16.55 53.64
CA LEU A 225 16.93 15.51 52.93
C LEU A 225 15.48 15.93 52.70
N LYS A 226 14.85 16.61 53.67
CA LYS A 226 13.48 17.15 53.51
C LYS A 226 13.46 18.23 52.42
N GLU A 227 14.43 19.15 52.41
CA GLU A 227 14.60 20.16 51.37
C GLU A 227 14.88 19.52 49.99
N THR A 228 15.71 18.48 49.93
CA THR A 228 15.98 17.76 48.69
C THR A 228 14.74 17.05 48.14
N VAL A 229 13.93 16.44 49.01
CA VAL A 229 12.67 15.81 48.61
C VAL A 229 11.69 16.85 48.08
N VAL A 230 11.54 18.00 48.74
CA VAL A 230 10.66 19.09 48.27
C VAL A 230 11.14 19.66 46.93
N ARG A 231 12.46 19.85 46.75
CA ARG A 231 13.04 20.28 45.47
C ARG A 231 12.78 19.25 44.37
N LEU A 232 13.04 17.97 44.62
CA LEU A 232 12.80 16.89 43.66
C LEU A 232 11.31 16.74 43.35
N GLN A 233 10.41 16.97 44.31
CA GLN A 233 8.96 17.01 44.08
C GLN A 233 8.56 18.19 43.20
N SER A 234 9.12 19.38 43.42
CA SER A 234 8.89 20.53 42.56
C SER A 234 9.44 20.32 41.16
N GLU A 235 10.61 19.69 41.03
CA GLU A 235 11.22 19.33 39.75
C GLU A 235 10.39 18.29 39.00
N ASN A 236 9.95 17.21 39.67
CA ASN A 236 9.04 16.22 39.09
C ASN A 236 7.74 16.87 38.61
N LYS A 237 7.17 17.79 39.41
CA LYS A 237 5.97 18.52 39.00
C LYS A 237 6.21 19.36 37.74
N MET A 238 7.35 20.03 37.64
CA MET A 238 7.71 20.76 36.43
C MET A 238 7.93 19.82 35.23
N LEU A 239 8.60 18.69 35.42
CA LEU A 239 8.83 17.70 34.38
C LEU A 239 7.52 17.09 33.87
N CYS A 240 6.55 16.82 34.74
CA CYS A 240 5.22 16.35 34.33
C CYS A 240 4.49 17.39 33.48
N VAL A 241 4.49 18.67 33.86
CA VAL A 241 3.88 19.75 33.06
C VAL A 241 4.59 19.90 31.71
N GLN A 242 5.91 19.75 31.69
CA GLN A 242 6.70 19.80 30.49
C GLN A 242 6.40 18.61 29.56
N GLU A 243 6.32 17.38 30.10
CA GLU A 243 5.92 16.18 29.36
C GLU A 243 4.53 16.35 28.73
N GLU A 244 3.56 16.85 29.49
CA GLU A 244 2.21 17.10 29.01
C GLU A 244 2.20 18.14 27.87
N THR A 245 3.02 19.19 27.99
CA THR A 245 3.18 20.18 26.92
C THR A 245 3.78 19.56 25.65
N TYR A 246 4.73 18.64 25.79
CA TYR A 246 5.29 17.93 24.63
C TYR A 246 4.30 16.93 24.04
N ARG A 247 3.50 16.24 24.85
CA ARG A 247 2.39 15.40 24.38
C ARG A 247 1.40 16.21 23.56
N GLN A 248 0.99 17.37 24.07
CA GLN A 248 0.06 18.26 23.37
C GLN A 248 0.62 18.72 22.01
N LYS A 249 1.89 19.15 21.98
CA LYS A 249 2.58 19.51 20.72
C LYS A 249 2.69 18.35 19.75
N LEU A 250 2.90 17.13 20.25
CA LEU A 250 2.96 15.94 19.41
C LEU A 250 1.61 15.67 18.74
N VAL A 251 0.51 15.82 19.49
CA VAL A 251 -0.86 15.69 18.94
C VAL A 251 -1.12 16.77 17.90
N GLU A 252 -0.77 18.03 18.18
CA GLU A 252 -0.94 19.14 17.23
C GLU A 252 -0.20 18.87 15.91
N VAL A 253 1.09 18.54 15.98
CA VAL A 253 1.89 18.20 14.78
C VAL A 253 1.33 16.99 14.04
N GLN A 254 0.81 15.98 14.75
CA GLN A 254 0.17 14.82 14.15
C GLN A 254 -1.11 15.22 13.39
N THR A 255 -1.94 16.09 13.96
CA THR A 255 -3.16 16.58 13.29
C THR A 255 -2.85 17.43 12.05
N GLU A 256 -1.82 18.29 12.12
CA GLU A 256 -1.34 19.07 10.97
C GLU A 256 -0.81 18.16 9.85
N LEU A 257 -0.07 17.11 10.20
CA LEU A 257 0.42 16.12 9.24
C LEU A 257 -0.73 15.40 8.53
N GLU A 258 -1.75 15.00 9.27
CA GLU A 258 -2.94 14.34 8.72
C GLU A 258 -3.75 15.29 7.81
N GLU A 259 -3.85 16.58 8.16
CA GLU A 259 -4.49 17.58 7.32
C GLU A 259 -3.70 17.86 6.04
N ALA A 260 -2.39 18.01 6.14
CA ALA A 260 -1.51 18.16 4.99
C ALA A 260 -1.61 16.94 4.06
N GLN A 261 -1.67 15.72 4.61
CA GLN A 261 -1.82 14.49 3.84
C GLN A 261 -3.19 14.40 3.15
N ARG A 262 -4.28 14.80 3.83
CA ARG A 262 -5.63 14.90 3.21
C ARG A 262 -5.65 15.90 2.05
N SER A 263 -5.05 17.07 2.25
CA SER A 263 -4.93 18.10 1.21
C SER A 263 -4.13 17.59 0.00
N LYS A 264 -2.98 16.96 0.25
CA LYS A 264 -2.15 16.32 -0.78
C LYS A 264 -2.94 15.30 -1.61
N ASN A 265 -3.64 14.37 -0.96
CA ASN A 265 -4.42 13.34 -1.67
C ASN A 265 -5.53 13.95 -2.55
N THR A 266 -6.15 15.05 -2.08
CA THR A 266 -7.16 15.79 -2.84
C THR A 266 -6.54 16.43 -4.08
N LEU A 267 -5.39 17.09 -3.93
CA LEU A 267 -4.65 17.70 -5.04
C LEU A 267 -4.16 16.65 -6.04
N GLU A 268 -3.65 15.50 -5.59
CA GLU A 268 -3.24 14.39 -6.47
C GLU A 268 -4.42 13.86 -7.30
N THR A 269 -5.59 13.71 -6.68
CA THR A 269 -6.81 13.28 -7.37
C THR A 269 -7.24 14.30 -8.43
N GLN A 270 -7.21 15.59 -8.08
CA GLN A 270 -7.53 16.66 -9.02
C GLN A 270 -6.52 16.73 -10.17
N ASN A 271 -5.23 16.53 -9.88
CA ASN A 271 -4.18 16.54 -10.89
C ASN A 271 -4.34 15.38 -11.88
N ARG A 272 -4.69 14.18 -11.38
CA ARG A 272 -5.03 13.03 -12.24
C ARG A 272 -6.22 13.33 -13.14
N LEU A 273 -7.28 13.95 -12.60
CA LEU A 273 -8.45 14.32 -13.38
C LEU A 273 -8.12 15.37 -14.46
N ASN A 274 -7.34 16.40 -14.10
CA ASN A 274 -6.87 17.42 -15.04
C ASN A 274 -6.01 16.80 -16.14
N GLN A 275 -5.12 15.86 -15.79
CA GLN A 275 -4.29 15.15 -16.76
C GLN A 275 -5.14 14.32 -17.75
N GLN A 276 -6.22 13.69 -17.26
CA GLN A 276 -7.18 12.99 -18.12
C GLN A 276 -7.87 13.97 -19.09
N GLN A 277 -8.37 15.10 -18.57
CA GLN A 277 -9.01 16.13 -19.40
C GLN A 277 -8.06 16.68 -20.48
N ILE A 278 -6.79 16.89 -20.14
CA ILE A 278 -5.76 17.32 -21.10
C ILE A 278 -5.56 16.24 -22.19
N SER A 279 -5.53 14.97 -21.82
CA SER A 279 -5.41 13.87 -22.80
C SER A 279 -6.62 13.81 -23.73
N ASP A 280 -7.83 13.94 -23.19
CA ASP A 280 -9.07 13.89 -23.97
C ASP A 280 -9.14 15.09 -24.95
N LEU A 281 -8.79 16.30 -24.49
CA LEU A 281 -8.71 17.48 -25.35
C LEU A 281 -7.64 17.34 -26.44
N ARG A 282 -6.49 16.73 -26.13
CA ARG A 282 -5.44 16.46 -27.13
C ARG A 282 -5.93 15.48 -28.20
N SER A 283 -6.64 14.42 -27.81
CA SER A 283 -7.25 13.47 -28.75
C SER A 283 -8.26 14.18 -29.67
N GLN A 284 -9.11 15.06 -29.12
CA GLN A 284 -10.05 15.84 -29.91
C GLN A 284 -9.35 16.78 -30.90
N ILE A 285 -8.27 17.43 -30.49
CA ILE A 285 -7.47 18.27 -31.39
C ILE A 285 -6.84 17.43 -32.51
N GLU A 286 -6.30 16.25 -32.19
CA GLU A 286 -5.68 15.36 -33.17
C GLU A 286 -6.70 14.81 -34.18
N GLU A 287 -7.91 14.43 -33.71
CA GLU A 287 -9.02 14.03 -34.58
C GLU A 287 -9.46 15.17 -35.51
N LEU A 288 -9.59 16.39 -34.98
CA LEU A 288 -9.94 17.56 -35.78
C LEU A 288 -8.84 17.89 -36.82
N GLN A 289 -7.57 17.78 -36.44
CA GLN A 289 -6.44 17.97 -37.37
C GLN A 289 -6.45 16.93 -38.48
N LYS A 290 -6.72 15.66 -38.14
CA LYS A 290 -6.81 14.57 -39.12
C LYS A 290 -8.00 14.76 -40.06
N ALA A 291 -9.16 15.15 -39.54
CA ALA A 291 -10.35 15.45 -40.35
C ALA A 291 -10.09 16.62 -41.32
N LEU A 292 -9.34 17.64 -40.90
CA LEU A 292 -8.95 18.76 -41.74
C LEU A 292 -7.98 18.32 -42.86
N GLN A 293 -6.98 17.50 -42.54
CA GLN A 293 -6.01 16.99 -43.51
C GLN A 293 -6.63 16.00 -44.52
N GLU A 294 -7.62 15.21 -44.11
CA GLU A 294 -8.40 14.35 -45.00
C GLU A 294 -9.28 15.17 -45.96
N GLN A 295 -9.78 16.35 -45.55
CA GLN A 295 -10.48 17.27 -46.44
C GLN A 295 -9.57 17.92 -47.50
N ASP A 296 -8.32 18.23 -47.17
CA ASP A 296 -7.35 18.80 -48.14
C ASP A 296 -6.93 17.80 -49.24
N SER A 297 -7.12 16.50 -49.02
CA SER A 297 -6.76 15.43 -49.97
C SER A 297 -7.81 15.12 -51.06
N LYS A 298 -9.00 15.75 -51.01
CA LYS A 298 -10.10 15.54 -51.98
C LYS A 298 -10.30 16.78 -52.86
N THR A 299 -9.38 16.95 -53.81
CA THR A 299 -9.29 18.09 -54.74
C THR A 299 -10.34 18.10 -55.87
N GLU A 300 -11.57 17.61 -55.63
CA GLU A 300 -12.71 17.83 -56.54
C GLU A 300 -13.90 18.58 -55.91
N ASP A 301 -13.95 18.74 -54.57
CA ASP A 301 -14.98 19.53 -53.85
C ASP A 301 -14.57 21.01 -53.60
N SER A 302 -13.51 21.46 -54.27
CA SER A 302 -12.81 22.74 -54.00
C SER A 302 -13.69 24.00 -54.11
N SER A 303 -14.73 23.98 -54.94
CA SER A 303 -15.60 25.16 -55.14
C SER A 303 -16.66 25.34 -54.04
N LEU A 304 -17.22 24.25 -53.50
CA LEU A 304 -18.23 24.30 -52.46
C LEU A 304 -17.62 24.56 -51.07
N LEU A 305 -16.44 23.96 -50.82
CA LEU A 305 -15.65 24.20 -49.61
C LEU A 305 -15.12 25.63 -49.54
N LYS A 306 -14.65 26.20 -50.65
CA LYS A 306 -14.22 27.60 -50.69
C LYS A 306 -15.37 28.56 -50.36
N LYS A 307 -16.57 28.29 -50.88
CA LYS A 307 -17.77 29.08 -50.55
C LYS A 307 -18.16 28.96 -49.06
N LYS A 308 -18.13 27.75 -48.49
CA LYS A 308 -18.38 27.57 -47.05
C LYS A 308 -17.31 28.21 -46.18
N LEU A 309 -16.04 28.18 -46.60
CA LEU A 309 -14.94 28.80 -45.90
C LEU A 309 -15.11 30.34 -45.87
N GLU A 310 -15.51 30.95 -46.99
CA GLU A 310 -15.85 32.36 -47.07
C GLU A 310 -16.98 32.72 -46.08
N GLU A 311 -18.07 31.94 -46.06
CA GLU A 311 -19.18 32.12 -45.12
C GLU A 311 -18.76 31.95 -43.65
N HIS A 312 -17.85 31.02 -43.35
CA HIS A 312 -17.33 30.81 -42.00
C HIS A 312 -16.37 31.93 -41.57
N LEU A 313 -15.55 32.45 -42.48
CA LEU A 313 -14.69 33.60 -42.22
C LEU A 313 -15.49 34.87 -41.98
N GLU A 314 -16.60 35.05 -42.69
CA GLU A 314 -17.51 36.18 -42.46
C GLU A 314 -18.22 36.07 -41.11
N LYS A 315 -18.74 34.88 -40.76
CA LYS A 315 -19.31 34.62 -39.42
C LYS A 315 -18.30 34.76 -38.30
N LEU A 316 -17.03 34.42 -38.55
CA LEU A 316 -15.95 34.58 -37.57
C LEU A 316 -15.62 36.06 -37.36
N HIS A 317 -15.59 36.86 -38.42
CA HIS A 317 -15.43 38.32 -38.33
C HIS A 317 -16.60 38.98 -37.61
N GLU A 318 -17.84 38.55 -37.90
CA GLU A 318 -19.04 39.05 -37.22
C GLU A 318 -19.01 38.71 -35.72
N ALA A 319 -18.69 37.45 -35.38
CA ALA A 319 -18.54 37.02 -34.00
C ALA A 319 -17.41 37.75 -33.26
N HIS A 320 -16.28 38.01 -33.93
CA HIS A 320 -15.18 38.79 -33.36
C HIS A 320 -15.57 40.24 -33.12
N SER A 321 -16.32 40.86 -34.05
CA SER A 321 -16.87 42.22 -33.88
C SER A 321 -17.84 42.28 -32.70
N ASP A 322 -18.70 41.27 -32.55
CA ASP A 322 -19.65 41.20 -31.44
C ASP A 322 -18.97 40.90 -30.09
N LEU A 323 -17.94 40.06 -30.07
CA LEU A 323 -17.11 39.84 -28.89
C LEU A 323 -16.36 41.10 -28.48
N GLN A 324 -15.87 41.88 -29.43
CA GLN A 324 -15.20 43.16 -29.16
C GLN A 324 -16.19 44.18 -28.56
N LYS A 325 -17.38 44.32 -29.13
CA LYS A 325 -18.45 45.16 -28.54
C LYS A 325 -18.84 44.70 -27.14
N LYS A 326 -18.94 43.38 -26.92
CA LYS A 326 -19.21 42.81 -25.58
C LYS A 326 -18.06 43.06 -24.61
N ARG A 327 -16.81 43.03 -25.07
CA ARG A 327 -15.62 43.38 -24.26
C ARG A 327 -15.68 44.84 -23.83
N GLU A 328 -15.98 45.75 -24.75
CA GLU A 328 -16.14 47.18 -24.45
C GLU A 328 -17.28 47.42 -23.43
N VAL A 329 -18.42 46.75 -23.60
CA VAL A 329 -19.52 46.81 -22.62
C VAL A 329 -19.16 46.19 -21.27
N ILE A 330 -18.37 45.11 -21.24
CA ILE A 330 -17.87 44.54 -20.00
C ILE A 330 -16.91 45.52 -19.32
N ASP A 331 -16.02 46.17 -20.05
CA ASP A 331 -15.10 47.17 -19.49
C ASP A 331 -15.85 48.41 -18.96
N ASP A 332 -16.98 48.79 -19.58
CA ASP A 332 -17.87 49.86 -19.10
C ASP A 332 -18.74 49.46 -17.88
N LEU A 333 -19.14 48.18 -17.81
CA LEU A 333 -19.96 47.62 -16.73
C LEU A 333 -19.13 47.07 -15.57
N GLU A 334 -17.83 46.82 -15.76
CA GLU A 334 -16.91 46.47 -14.69
C GLU A 334 -16.82 47.69 -13.77
N PRO A 335 -17.36 47.61 -12.53
CA PRO A 335 -17.20 48.69 -11.60
C PRO A 335 -15.70 48.84 -11.41
N LYS A 336 -15.14 50.02 -11.74
CA LYS A 336 -13.73 50.33 -11.50
C LYS A 336 -13.46 50.07 -10.04
N VAL A 337 -13.01 48.85 -9.69
CA VAL A 337 -12.89 48.37 -8.33
C VAL A 337 -12.09 49.41 -7.57
N ASP A 338 -12.79 50.02 -6.64
CA ASP A 338 -12.67 51.44 -6.35
C ASP A 338 -11.26 51.81 -5.88
N SER A 339 -10.73 52.90 -6.45
CA SER A 339 -9.60 53.64 -5.87
C SER A 339 -9.78 53.86 -4.35
N ASN A 340 -11.01 53.92 -3.86
CA ASN A 340 -11.32 54.02 -2.43
C ASN A 340 -11.07 52.73 -1.64
N MET A 341 -11.31 51.54 -2.20
CA MET A 341 -11.07 50.27 -1.50
C MET A 341 -9.57 49.97 -1.41
N ALA A 342 -8.82 50.25 -2.49
CA ALA A 342 -7.37 50.19 -2.48
C ALA A 342 -6.76 51.14 -1.44
N LYS A 343 -7.20 52.41 -1.41
CA LYS A 343 -6.77 53.38 -0.38
C LYS A 343 -7.10 52.93 1.05
N LYS A 344 -8.26 52.30 1.26
CA LYS A 344 -8.64 51.79 2.58
C LYS A 344 -7.74 50.66 3.05
N ILE A 345 -7.32 49.78 2.13
CA ILE A 345 -6.36 48.71 2.41
C ILE A 345 -5.00 49.32 2.78
N ASP A 346 -4.51 50.29 2.01
CA ASP A 346 -3.24 50.96 2.29
C ASP A 346 -3.26 51.70 3.64
N GLU A 347 -4.35 52.40 3.97
CA GLU A 347 -4.55 53.05 5.27
C GLU A 347 -4.51 52.05 6.43
N LEU A 348 -5.18 50.90 6.29
CA LEU A 348 -5.20 49.87 7.32
C LEU A 348 -3.83 49.23 7.50
N GLN A 349 -3.09 49.00 6.41
CA GLN A 349 -1.72 48.48 6.47
C GLN A 349 -0.77 49.45 7.19
N GLU A 350 -0.90 50.76 6.96
CA GLU A 350 -0.05 51.76 7.63
C GLU A 350 -0.38 51.87 9.13
N ILE A 351 -1.66 51.77 9.51
CA ILE A 351 -2.07 51.71 10.93
C ILE A 351 -1.48 50.49 11.62
N LEU A 352 -1.48 49.34 10.95
CA LEU A 352 -0.94 48.08 11.48
C LEU A 352 0.57 48.20 11.68
N ARG A 353 1.29 48.72 10.68
CA ARG A 353 2.73 48.99 10.74
C ARG A 353 3.09 49.93 11.90
N LYS A 354 2.28 50.98 12.14
CA LYS A 354 2.48 51.90 13.26
C LYS A 354 2.28 51.21 14.61
N LYS A 355 1.27 50.34 14.73
CA LYS A 355 1.01 49.57 15.96
C LYS A 355 2.12 48.60 16.30
N ASP A 356 2.72 47.96 15.29
CA ASP A 356 3.87 47.07 15.49
C ASP A 356 5.10 47.84 16.00
N GLU A 357 5.35 49.04 15.48
CA GLU A 357 6.44 49.90 15.94
C GLU A 357 6.19 50.41 17.38
N ASP A 358 4.95 50.79 17.70
CA ASP A 358 4.57 51.16 19.08
C ASP A 358 4.76 49.99 20.05
N MET A 359 4.42 48.76 19.64
CA MET A 359 4.61 47.54 20.43
C MET A 359 6.09 47.26 20.68
N LYS A 360 6.93 47.38 19.65
CA LYS A 360 8.38 47.23 19.78
C LYS A 360 8.99 48.27 20.72
N GLN A 361 8.56 49.53 20.62
CA GLN A 361 9.00 50.58 21.55
C GLN A 361 8.55 50.30 22.99
N MET A 362 7.36 49.74 23.17
CA MET A 362 6.87 49.31 24.48
C MET A 362 7.75 48.19 25.07
N GLU A 363 8.08 47.17 24.27
CA GLU A 363 8.97 46.07 24.67
C GLU A 363 10.36 46.58 25.08
N GLU A 364 10.95 47.49 24.29
CA GLU A 364 12.25 48.08 24.61
C GLU A 364 12.19 48.89 25.92
N ARG A 365 11.10 49.62 26.18
CA ARG A 365 10.92 50.33 27.45
C ARG A 365 10.82 49.37 28.63
N TYR A 366 10.04 48.29 28.50
CA TYR A 366 9.95 47.25 29.53
C TYR A 366 11.31 46.61 29.80
N LYS A 367 12.06 46.29 28.75
CA LYS A 367 13.42 45.74 28.86
C LYS A 367 14.34 46.66 29.65
N ARG A 368 14.32 47.97 29.37
CA ARG A 368 15.09 48.98 30.12
C ARG A 368 14.66 49.08 31.58
N TYR A 369 13.36 48.99 31.89
CA TYR A 369 12.90 49.00 33.29
C TYR A 369 13.38 47.76 34.06
N VAL A 370 13.34 46.59 33.42
CA VAL A 370 13.84 45.36 34.01
C VAL A 370 15.36 45.42 34.22
N GLU A 371 16.12 45.96 33.27
CA GLU A 371 17.57 46.17 33.41
C GLU A 371 17.91 47.17 34.53
N LYS A 372 17.15 48.25 34.67
CA LYS A 372 17.27 49.19 35.80
C LYS A 372 17.00 48.49 37.13
N ALA A 373 15.95 47.67 37.21
CA ALA A 373 15.65 46.88 38.42
C ALA A 373 16.80 45.91 38.75
N ARG A 374 17.34 45.18 37.75
CA ARG A 374 18.54 44.32 37.94
C ARG A 374 19.75 45.10 38.44
N THR A 375 19.96 46.31 37.92
CA THR A 375 21.09 47.16 38.31
C THR A 375 20.93 47.65 39.75
N VAL A 376 19.72 48.05 40.15
CA VAL A 376 19.41 48.43 41.54
C VAL A 376 19.59 47.27 42.51
N ILE A 377 19.15 46.05 42.14
CA ILE A 377 19.41 44.83 42.92
C ILE A 377 20.92 44.62 43.09
N LYS A 378 21.69 44.82 42.02
CA LYS A 378 23.15 44.65 42.02
C LYS A 378 23.88 45.71 42.85
N THR A 379 23.35 46.93 42.99
CA THR A 379 23.94 47.99 43.83
C THR A 379 23.48 47.96 45.28
N LEU A 380 22.36 47.30 45.60
CA LEU A 380 21.85 47.13 46.97
C LEU A 380 22.46 45.92 47.71
N ASP A 381 23.33 45.12 47.07
CA ASP A 381 24.03 43.99 47.68
C ASP A 381 25.53 44.30 47.89
N PRO A 382 25.93 44.89 49.04
CA PRO A 382 27.33 45.18 49.32
C PRO A 382 28.02 43.91 49.85
N LYS A 383 28.29 42.93 48.97
CA LYS A 383 29.31 41.90 49.17
C LYS A 383 29.46 41.05 47.90
N GLN A 384 30.32 41.49 46.98
CA GLN A 384 31.19 40.58 46.20
C GLN A 384 32.22 41.34 45.34
N GLN A 385 33.46 41.32 45.82
CA GLN A 385 34.69 41.36 45.01
C GLN A 385 35.54 40.11 45.38
N PRO A 386 36.51 39.69 44.57
CA PRO A 386 36.66 38.29 44.17
C PRO A 386 37.68 37.49 45.01
N LEU A 387 37.47 36.17 45.06
CA LEU A 387 38.47 35.11 45.23
C LEU A 387 39.35 35.14 46.49
N THR A 388 38.81 34.63 47.60
CA THR A 388 39.55 33.71 48.48
C THR A 388 38.60 32.58 48.90
N VAL A 389 39.01 31.34 48.65
CA VAL A 389 38.23 30.14 49.01
C VAL A 389 38.13 30.08 50.53
N THR A 390 36.91 30.20 51.06
CA THR A 390 36.65 30.03 52.49
C THR A 390 36.91 28.58 52.92
N PRO A 391 37.50 28.34 54.12
CA PRO A 391 37.83 27.00 54.61
C PRO A 391 36.67 26.01 54.57
N ASP A 392 35.45 26.53 54.77
CA ASP A 392 34.20 25.75 54.75
C ASP A 392 33.88 25.21 53.36
N ILE A 393 34.18 25.97 52.29
CA ILE A 393 33.98 25.52 50.91
C ILE A 393 34.97 24.41 50.56
N GLN A 394 36.20 24.48 51.07
CA GLN A 394 37.20 23.43 50.88
C GLN A 394 36.84 22.16 51.67
N ALA A 395 36.33 22.31 52.89
CA ALA A 395 35.84 21.19 53.71
C ALA A 395 34.64 20.49 53.05
N LEU A 396 33.69 21.25 52.50
CA LEU A 396 32.54 20.71 51.78
C LEU A 396 32.95 19.98 50.49
N LYS A 397 33.94 20.49 49.74
CA LYS A 397 34.52 19.78 48.59
C LYS A 397 35.18 18.46 48.99
N ASN A 398 35.92 18.44 50.10
CA ASN A 398 36.52 17.21 50.63
C ASN A 398 35.44 16.20 51.09
N GLN A 399 34.37 16.66 51.71
CA GLN A 399 33.24 15.79 52.07
C GLN A 399 32.51 15.24 50.84
N LEU A 400 32.33 16.07 49.80
CA LEU A 400 31.69 15.63 48.56
C LEU A 400 32.50 14.51 47.89
N THR A 401 33.81 14.70 47.76
CA THR A 401 34.71 13.68 47.19
C THR A 401 34.79 12.40 48.02
N GLU A 402 34.70 12.50 49.36
CA GLU A 402 34.60 11.32 50.23
C GLU A 402 33.28 10.56 50.02
N LYS A 403 32.17 11.29 49.89
CA LYS A 403 30.85 10.71 49.62
C LYS A 403 30.79 10.06 48.25
N GLU A 404 31.37 10.69 47.22
CA GLU A 404 31.51 10.12 45.88
C GLU A 404 32.32 8.81 45.90
N ARG A 405 33.43 8.78 46.64
CA ARG A 405 34.23 7.55 46.79
C ARG A 405 33.47 6.45 47.52
N LYS A 406 32.68 6.81 48.54
CA LYS A 406 31.83 5.87 49.27
C LYS A 406 30.69 5.33 48.40
N ILE A 407 30.07 6.17 47.57
CA ILE A 407 29.06 5.74 46.60
C ILE A 407 29.68 4.72 45.65
N HIS A 408 30.85 5.02 45.09
CA HIS A 408 31.52 4.10 44.17
C HIS A 408 31.88 2.75 44.82
N HIS A 409 32.32 2.77 46.09
CA HIS A 409 32.58 1.54 46.83
C HIS A 409 31.32 0.70 47.07
N LEU A 410 30.21 1.34 47.46
CA LEU A 410 28.92 0.68 47.67
C LEU A 410 28.34 0.12 46.38
N GLU A 411 28.47 0.84 45.26
CA GLU A 411 28.08 0.35 43.94
C GLU A 411 28.87 -0.89 43.54
N HIS A 412 30.19 -0.89 43.77
CA HIS A 412 31.04 -2.04 43.49
C HIS A 412 30.67 -3.27 44.36
N ASP A 413 30.43 -3.07 45.65
CA ASP A 413 30.02 -4.14 46.57
C ASP A 413 28.64 -4.69 46.21
N TYR A 414 27.71 -3.82 45.80
CA TYR A 414 26.39 -4.22 45.32
C TYR A 414 26.49 -5.08 44.06
N GLU A 415 27.27 -4.66 43.06
CA GLU A 415 27.45 -5.43 41.82
C GLU A 415 28.09 -6.80 42.10
N LYS A 416 29.07 -6.86 43.02
CA LYS A 416 29.68 -8.12 43.45
C LYS A 416 28.68 -9.03 44.20
N SER A 417 27.82 -8.45 45.03
CA SER A 417 26.77 -9.21 45.73
C SER A 417 25.73 -9.76 44.74
N LYS A 418 25.32 -8.95 43.77
CA LYS A 418 24.40 -9.34 42.70
C LYS A 418 24.98 -10.48 41.86
N ALA A 419 26.23 -10.38 41.44
CA ALA A 419 26.91 -11.44 40.68
C ALA A 419 26.99 -12.77 41.45
N ARG A 420 27.25 -12.71 42.77
CA ARG A 420 27.21 -13.91 43.62
C ARG A 420 25.81 -14.51 43.69
N HIS A 421 24.78 -13.68 43.86
CA HIS A 421 23.40 -14.14 43.92
C HIS A 421 22.96 -14.82 42.61
N GLU A 422 23.27 -14.22 41.47
CA GLU A 422 23.01 -14.82 40.15
C GLU A 422 23.75 -16.16 39.96
N GLN A 423 24.96 -16.30 40.50
CA GLN A 423 25.70 -17.56 40.47
C GLN A 423 25.03 -18.61 41.37
N GLU A 424 24.57 -18.24 42.56
CA GLU A 424 23.82 -19.12 43.46
C GLU A 424 22.51 -19.58 42.82
N GLU A 425 21.76 -18.68 42.18
CA GLU A 425 20.53 -19.04 41.45
C GLU A 425 20.80 -20.06 40.34
N LYS A 426 21.87 -19.87 39.56
CA LYS A 426 22.27 -20.85 38.51
C LYS A 426 22.60 -22.22 39.10
N LEU A 427 23.28 -22.26 40.25
CA LEU A 427 23.59 -23.51 40.94
C LEU A 427 22.32 -24.20 41.45
N ILE A 428 21.39 -23.43 42.01
CA ILE A 428 20.08 -23.94 42.48
C ILE A 428 19.30 -24.52 41.30
N ILE A 429 19.16 -23.77 40.20
CA ILE A 429 18.45 -24.23 38.99
C ILE A 429 19.07 -25.52 38.44
N SER A 430 20.41 -25.58 38.36
CA SER A 430 21.13 -26.78 37.90
C SER A 430 20.91 -27.97 38.83
N ALA A 431 20.94 -27.78 40.15
CA ALA A 431 20.67 -28.83 41.13
C ALA A 431 19.24 -29.37 41.00
N TRP A 432 18.25 -28.49 40.84
CA TRP A 432 16.85 -28.87 40.63
C TRP A 432 16.64 -29.63 39.32
N TYR A 433 17.24 -29.16 38.22
CA TYR A 433 17.19 -29.84 36.93
C TYR A 433 17.80 -31.24 37.01
N ASN A 434 19.00 -31.37 37.60
CA ASN A 434 19.66 -32.67 37.79
C ASN A 434 18.85 -33.61 38.68
N MET A 435 18.24 -33.10 39.75
CA MET A 435 17.36 -33.88 40.61
C MET A 435 16.10 -34.34 39.86
N GLY A 436 15.49 -33.46 39.06
CA GLY A 436 14.36 -33.79 38.19
C GLY A 436 14.71 -34.86 37.16
N MET A 437 15.87 -34.75 36.52
CA MET A 437 16.39 -35.77 35.61
C MET A 437 16.62 -37.11 36.29
N ALA A 438 17.22 -37.13 37.48
CA ALA A 438 17.45 -38.36 38.25
C ALA A 438 16.13 -39.05 38.63
N LEU A 439 15.12 -38.28 39.05
CA LEU A 439 13.78 -38.80 39.33
C LEU A 439 13.11 -39.35 38.06
N HIS A 440 13.20 -38.63 36.94
CA HIS A 440 12.64 -39.08 35.67
C HIS A 440 13.32 -40.37 35.16
N GLN A 441 14.65 -40.47 35.31
CA GLN A 441 15.41 -41.69 35.00
C GLN A 441 15.01 -42.86 35.90
N LYS A 442 14.77 -42.62 37.20
CA LYS A 442 14.33 -43.66 38.13
C LYS A 442 12.94 -44.20 37.76
N VAL A 443 11.99 -43.31 37.47
CA VAL A 443 10.63 -43.69 37.02
C VAL A 443 10.67 -44.42 35.66
N SER A 444 11.54 -44.00 34.74
CA SER A 444 11.70 -44.64 33.44
C SER A 444 12.41 -46.00 33.55
N GLY A 445 13.40 -46.13 34.45
CA GLY A 445 14.12 -47.37 34.72
C GLY A 445 13.27 -48.43 35.41
N GLU A 446 12.36 -48.02 36.31
CA GLU A 446 11.38 -48.91 36.94
C GLU A 446 10.38 -49.51 35.92
N ARG A 447 10.19 -48.87 34.75
CA ARG A 447 9.36 -49.40 33.66
C ARG A 447 10.08 -50.33 32.68
N LEU A 448 11.42 -50.38 32.71
CA LEU A 448 12.24 -51.14 31.73
C LEU A 448 13.15 -52.21 32.37
N GLY A 449 13.14 -52.38 33.69
CA GLY A 449 13.88 -53.45 34.36
C GLY A 449 13.20 -54.82 34.23
N PRO A 450 13.96 -55.93 34.10
CA PRO A 450 13.38 -57.27 34.03
C PRO A 450 12.64 -57.60 35.33
N SER A 451 11.48 -58.25 35.20
CA SER A 451 10.63 -58.78 36.27
C SER A 451 11.43 -59.67 37.25
N ASN A 452 12.12 -59.06 38.21
CA ASN A 452 12.71 -59.76 39.33
C ASN A 452 11.81 -59.59 40.54
N GLN A 453 11.09 -60.68 40.82
CA GLN A 453 10.46 -61.09 42.08
C GLN A 453 9.98 -59.95 43.00
N ALA A 454 8.65 -59.83 43.12
CA ALA A 454 7.98 -59.01 44.12
C ALA A 454 8.49 -59.35 45.54
N MET A 455 9.49 -58.60 46.00
CA MET A 455 9.94 -58.63 47.38
C MET A 455 8.88 -57.94 48.23
N SER A 456 8.30 -58.70 49.18
CA SER A 456 7.35 -58.16 50.16
C SER A 456 7.94 -56.95 50.88
N PHE A 457 7.11 -55.95 51.18
CA PHE A 457 7.47 -54.69 51.84
C PHE A 457 8.37 -54.89 53.08
N LEU A 458 8.16 -55.97 53.83
CA LEU A 458 8.97 -56.33 55.00
C LEU A 458 10.40 -56.77 54.65
N ALA A 459 10.62 -57.37 53.49
CA ALA A 459 11.95 -57.76 53.01
C ALA A 459 12.76 -56.52 52.57
N GLN A 460 12.09 -55.55 51.95
CA GLN A 460 12.70 -54.27 51.56
C GLN A 460 13.07 -53.44 52.80
N GLN A 461 12.20 -53.41 53.81
CA GLN A 461 12.46 -52.72 55.08
C GLN A 461 13.69 -53.31 55.81
N ARG A 462 13.85 -54.64 55.82
CA ARG A 462 15.01 -55.32 56.44
C ARG A 462 16.34 -54.99 55.75
N GLN A 463 16.35 -54.82 54.43
CA GLN A 463 17.57 -54.43 53.69
C GLN A 463 17.97 -52.98 53.98
N SER A 464 17.02 -52.05 54.00
CA SER A 464 17.30 -50.65 54.36
C SER A 464 17.79 -50.49 55.80
N THR A 465 17.31 -51.31 56.75
CA THR A 465 17.83 -51.31 58.12
C THR A 465 19.23 -51.93 58.24
N ASN A 466 19.54 -52.96 57.44
CA ASN A 466 20.87 -53.57 57.43
C ASN A 466 21.91 -52.67 56.74
N ALA A 467 21.53 -51.94 55.68
CA ALA A 467 22.40 -50.97 55.01
C ALA A 467 22.79 -49.80 55.93
N ARG A 468 21.88 -49.34 56.80
CA ARG A 468 22.18 -48.30 57.81
C ARG A 468 23.11 -48.78 58.94
N ARG A 469 23.10 -50.06 59.30
CA ARG A 469 24.04 -50.62 60.29
C ARG A 469 25.46 -50.85 59.73
N GLY A 470 25.62 -50.95 58.41
CA GLY A 470 26.92 -51.13 57.76
C GLY A 470 27.82 -49.88 57.73
N LEU A 471 27.25 -48.68 57.89
CA LEU A 471 27.98 -47.41 57.77
C LEU A 471 28.66 -46.92 59.06
N THR A 472 28.48 -47.59 60.20
CA THR A 472 29.11 -47.21 61.47
C THR A 472 30.43 -47.94 61.78
N ARG A 473 31.08 -48.58 60.81
CA ARG A 473 32.37 -49.24 61.07
C ARG A 473 33.35 -49.10 59.90
N HIS A 474 34.16 -48.05 59.96
CA HIS A 474 35.61 -48.13 59.70
C HIS A 474 36.28 -46.82 60.11
N HIS A 475 36.88 -46.82 61.30
CA HIS A 475 38.02 -45.97 61.62
C HIS A 475 39.22 -46.90 61.75
N PRO A 476 40.33 -46.62 61.07
CA PRO A 476 41.61 -46.88 61.68
C PRO A 476 42.52 -45.66 61.62
N ARG A 477 42.97 -45.31 62.84
CA ARG A 477 44.26 -44.79 63.28
C ARG A 477 45.31 -44.44 62.23
#